data_AF-A0A5M8PDS4-F1
#
_entry.id   AF-A0A5M8PDS4-F1
#
_cell.length_a   1.000
_cell.length_b   1.000
_cell.length_c   1.000
_cell.angle_alpha   90.00
_cell.angle_beta   90.00
_cell.angle_gamma   90.00
#
_symmetry.space_group_name_H-M   'P 1'
#
loop_
_entity.id
_entity.type
_entity.pdbx_description
1 polymer ?
#
loop_
_entity_poly.entity_id
_entity_poly.type
_entity_poly.pdbx_seq_one_letter_code
_entity_poly.pdbx_strand_id
1 'polypeptide(L)'
;MDTPPLTIRNVTSTPIELKLVERYGLPARSASGGKLSHFTRNITTFTSNAPSSTQLTENSQSFSQEAVSLKIDAFETLPTTIKPIIKSPTDTIRLTFENAGEQYRLDVPSRTNESTTLTPLTSNPHFKYTAIYLPQQSHLTLFSSANLASWMLELKDSTPLSALSIPGTHNSPTCHRALPSVRCQAVPPREQLENGIRFFDIRVQPEKPEDPSKDGLALVHSVFPISLTGTKYFRDLVNEVFAFLDRNPSETVIMSVKREGTGNATDAQLSRILRDHYAGDVNRWFTAPRIPTLGEARHKIVLMRRFALEDGLKNEWDGAGWCINAETWPDNTPDGTCPSGDVCVQDFYEVLETENIDKKLKYSEDQLERAAQCVCVLPGMGIQSTEPPPKQPFYLNFLSASNFWKVGCWPEKIAAKLNPAIVEFLCTKHNINRGIPGLDGPVDGKDMGDGSTGIVVCDWVGNNGNWDLVRCIVGMNAKLELREKVM
;
A
#
# COMPACT_ATOMS: atom_id res chain seq x y z
N MET A 1 -25.36 16.28 -14.62
CA MET A 1 -25.64 16.33 -13.16
C MET A 1 -24.66 17.34 -12.58
N ASP A 2 -25.12 18.23 -11.70
CA ASP A 2 -24.24 19.17 -11.01
C ASP A 2 -23.21 18.37 -10.19
N THR A 3 -21.93 18.69 -10.35
CA THR A 3 -20.86 18.08 -9.56
C THR A 3 -21.06 18.45 -8.07
N PRO A 4 -20.99 17.50 -7.13
CA PRO A 4 -21.16 17.80 -5.72
C PRO A 4 -20.07 18.78 -5.23
N PRO A 5 -20.35 19.56 -4.16
CA PRO A 5 -19.32 20.35 -3.52
C PRO A 5 -18.12 19.51 -3.08
N LEU A 6 -16.94 20.13 -3.07
CA LEU A 6 -15.69 19.51 -2.68
C LEU A 6 -15.75 19.05 -1.23
N THR A 7 -15.44 17.79 -0.99
CA THR A 7 -15.14 17.25 0.34
C THR A 7 -13.63 17.11 0.47
N ILE A 8 -13.06 17.62 1.57
CA ILE A 8 -11.62 17.54 1.82
C ILE A 8 -11.38 16.70 3.06
N ARG A 9 -10.56 15.65 2.92
CA ARG A 9 -10.14 14.79 4.02
C ARG A 9 -8.65 14.98 4.29
N ASN A 10 -8.31 15.15 5.56
CA ASN A 10 -6.94 15.28 6.04
C ASN A 10 -6.48 13.98 6.71
N VAL A 11 -5.70 13.15 6.03
CA VAL A 11 -5.06 11.93 6.57
C VAL A 11 -3.60 12.23 6.90
N THR A 12 -3.38 13.31 7.65
CA THR A 12 -2.05 13.70 8.15
C THR A 12 -2.08 13.87 9.66
N SER A 13 -0.90 13.88 10.28
CA SER A 13 -0.74 14.04 11.73
C SER A 13 -0.89 15.49 12.21
N THR A 14 -1.16 16.44 11.31
CA THR A 14 -1.25 17.87 11.62
C THR A 14 -2.50 18.50 11.00
N PRO A 15 -3.08 19.54 11.63
CA PRO A 15 -4.14 20.30 10.98
C PRO A 15 -3.61 21.00 9.72
N ILE A 16 -4.47 21.15 8.71
CA ILE A 16 -4.17 21.87 7.47
C ILE A 16 -5.32 22.83 7.21
N GLU A 17 -5.02 24.05 6.78
CA GLU A 17 -6.03 25.06 6.49
C GLU A 17 -6.08 25.38 5.00
N LEU A 18 -7.24 25.30 4.36
CA LEU A 18 -7.42 25.84 3.02
C LEU A 18 -7.59 27.35 3.11
N LYS A 19 -6.70 28.09 2.43
CA LYS A 19 -6.63 29.56 2.44
C LYS A 19 -7.12 30.21 1.15
N LEU A 20 -6.96 29.52 0.02
CA LEU A 20 -7.28 30.09 -1.28
C LEU A 20 -7.85 29.05 -2.25
N VAL A 21 -8.89 29.46 -2.95
CA VAL A 21 -9.47 28.75 -4.08
C VAL A 21 -9.40 29.63 -5.32
N GLU A 22 -8.77 29.13 -6.37
CA GLU A 22 -8.73 29.79 -7.68
C GLU A 22 -9.31 28.85 -8.73
N ARG A 23 -10.12 29.39 -9.66
CA ARG A 23 -10.74 28.58 -10.71
C ARG A 23 -10.28 29.04 -12.08
N TYR A 24 -9.83 28.08 -12.88
CA TYR A 24 -9.30 28.28 -14.21
C TYR A 24 -10.18 27.54 -15.23
N GLY A 25 -10.59 28.25 -16.28
CA GLY A 25 -11.21 27.65 -17.45
C GLY A 25 -10.22 27.64 -18.60
N LEU A 26 -10.18 26.57 -19.40
CA LEU A 26 -9.47 26.63 -20.68
C LEU A 26 -10.17 27.69 -21.56
N PRO A 27 -9.43 28.55 -22.29
CA PRO A 27 -10.07 29.40 -23.28
C PRO A 27 -10.80 28.51 -24.29
N ALA A 28 -12.08 28.81 -24.53
CA ALA A 28 -12.85 28.15 -25.58
C ALA A 28 -12.03 28.23 -26.87
N ARG A 29 -11.77 27.08 -27.52
CA ARG A 29 -11.25 27.08 -28.89
C ARG A 29 -12.22 27.91 -29.72
N SER A 30 -11.85 29.13 -30.07
CA SER A 30 -12.64 29.95 -30.97
C SER A 30 -12.72 29.18 -32.27
N ALA A 31 -13.94 28.74 -32.61
CA ALA A 31 -14.28 28.38 -33.96
C ALA A 31 -14.22 29.67 -34.81
N SER A 32 -13.02 30.09 -35.19
CA SER A 32 -12.82 31.09 -36.23
C SER A 32 -12.19 30.39 -37.42
N GLY A 33 -13.03 30.05 -38.39
CA GLY A 33 -12.57 29.62 -39.69
C GLY A 33 -11.74 30.72 -40.36
N GLY A 34 -10.71 30.30 -41.09
CA GLY A 34 -10.08 31.09 -42.15
C GLY A 34 -8.72 31.70 -41.83
N LYS A 35 -7.65 30.93 -42.09
CA LYS A 35 -6.72 31.11 -43.22
C LYS A 35 -5.38 30.43 -42.89
N LEU A 36 -5.02 29.44 -43.70
CA LEU A 36 -3.65 28.93 -43.76
C LEU A 36 -2.73 30.06 -44.21
N SER A 37 -1.73 30.41 -43.41
CA SER A 37 -0.48 30.97 -43.92
C SER A 37 0.71 30.45 -43.12
N HIS A 38 1.51 29.67 -43.83
CA HIS A 38 2.88 29.24 -43.57
C HIS A 38 3.59 29.78 -42.31
N PHE A 39 3.91 28.86 -41.39
CA PHE A 39 5.20 28.87 -40.70
C PHE A 39 5.73 27.44 -40.66
N THR A 40 6.77 27.18 -41.45
CA THR A 40 7.59 25.96 -41.43
C THR A 40 8.96 26.26 -40.82
N ARG A 41 9.52 25.23 -40.15
CA ARG A 41 10.87 25.05 -39.58
C ARG A 41 11.06 25.52 -38.13
N ASN A 42 11.55 24.71 -37.18
CA ASN A 42 12.33 23.46 -37.24
C ASN A 42 11.90 22.46 -36.15
N ILE A 43 11.74 21.19 -36.55
CA ILE A 43 11.69 20.02 -35.65
C ILE A 43 13.12 19.49 -35.51
N THR A 44 13.62 19.45 -34.27
CA THR A 44 14.68 18.57 -33.72
C THR A 44 14.92 19.10 -32.30
N THR A 45 14.33 18.53 -31.26
CA THR A 45 14.96 17.47 -30.44
C THR A 45 13.88 16.89 -29.53
N PHE A 46 13.63 15.58 -29.58
CA PHE A 46 12.79 14.86 -28.61
C PHE A 46 13.54 14.80 -27.28
N THR A 47 13.15 15.63 -26.32
CA THR A 47 13.36 15.41 -24.89
C THR A 47 12.09 15.77 -24.15
N SER A 48 11.69 14.91 -23.23
CA SER A 48 10.53 15.02 -22.36
C SER A 48 10.68 16.19 -21.39
N ASN A 49 10.29 17.39 -21.80
CA ASN A 49 10.08 18.51 -20.89
C ASN A 49 8.61 18.92 -20.97
N ALA A 50 7.85 18.48 -19.97
CA ALA A 50 6.55 19.08 -19.68
C ALA A 50 6.77 20.54 -19.22
N PRO A 51 5.91 21.48 -19.64
CA PRO A 51 5.86 22.82 -19.06
C PRO A 51 5.74 22.70 -17.53
N SER A 52 6.60 23.38 -16.78
CA SER A 52 6.40 23.58 -15.34
C SER A 52 5.11 24.37 -15.09
N SER A 53 4.53 24.27 -13.88
CA SER A 53 3.34 25.03 -13.45
C SER A 53 3.41 26.55 -13.74
N THR A 54 4.64 27.07 -13.85
CA THR A 54 4.96 28.45 -14.26
C THR A 54 4.62 28.80 -15.72
N GLN A 55 4.57 27.84 -16.64
CA GLN A 55 4.19 28.10 -18.04
C GLN A 55 2.67 28.08 -18.27
N LEU A 56 1.89 27.48 -17.36
CA LEU A 56 0.42 27.52 -17.39
C LEU A 56 -0.14 28.86 -16.90
N THR A 57 0.65 29.61 -16.14
CA THR A 57 0.27 30.91 -15.56
C THR A 57 0.27 32.05 -16.58
N GLU A 58 1.03 31.95 -17.67
CA GLU A 58 1.11 33.04 -18.66
C GLU A 58 -0.06 33.06 -19.66
N ASN A 59 -0.81 31.96 -19.82
CA ASN A 59 -1.86 31.83 -20.85
C ASN A 59 -3.27 31.53 -20.32
N SER A 60 -3.49 31.48 -19.00
CA SER A 60 -4.82 31.27 -18.41
C SER A 60 -5.18 32.41 -17.46
N GLN A 61 -6.27 33.13 -17.75
CA GLN A 61 -6.83 34.09 -16.79
C GLN A 61 -7.68 33.31 -15.77
N SER A 62 -7.33 33.40 -14.48
CA SER A 62 -8.21 32.97 -13.40
C SER A 62 -9.52 33.77 -13.48
N PHE A 63 -10.66 33.11 -13.66
CA PHE A 63 -11.93 33.85 -13.76
C PHE A 63 -12.59 34.09 -12.39
N SER A 64 -12.11 33.40 -11.34
CA SER A 64 -12.52 33.67 -9.96
C SER A 64 -11.41 33.28 -8.98
N GLN A 65 -11.26 34.11 -7.95
CA GLN A 65 -10.38 33.89 -6.81
C GLN A 65 -11.20 34.13 -5.54
N GLU A 66 -11.12 33.20 -4.60
CA GLU A 66 -11.92 33.18 -3.37
C GLU A 66 -10.99 32.89 -2.20
N ALA A 67 -10.78 33.88 -1.33
CA ALA A 67 -10.08 33.69 -0.07
C ALA A 67 -11.01 32.96 0.90
N VAL A 68 -10.52 31.88 1.48
CA VAL A 68 -11.27 31.03 2.41
C VAL A 68 -10.42 30.79 3.66
N SER A 69 -11.05 30.31 4.73
CA SER A 69 -10.36 29.92 5.96
C SER A 69 -11.08 28.70 6.49
N LEU A 70 -10.73 27.55 5.92
CA LEU A 70 -11.32 26.26 6.29
C LEU A 70 -10.23 25.41 6.94
N LYS A 71 -10.25 25.38 8.28
CA LYS A 71 -9.36 24.51 9.06
C LYS A 71 -9.89 23.08 8.98
N ILE A 72 -8.99 22.15 8.69
CA ILE A 72 -9.26 20.72 8.62
C ILE A 72 -8.30 20.03 9.59
N ASP A 73 -8.82 19.59 10.73
CA ASP A 73 -8.04 18.94 11.77
C ASP A 73 -7.45 17.60 11.29
N ALA A 74 -6.44 17.10 12.02
CA ALA A 74 -5.82 15.82 11.72
C ALA A 74 -6.89 14.70 11.75
N PHE A 75 -6.94 13.87 10.70
CA PHE A 75 -7.92 12.80 10.51
C PHE A 75 -9.38 13.28 10.38
N GLU A 76 -9.61 14.57 10.08
CA GLU A 76 -10.94 15.11 9.80
C GLU A 76 -11.32 14.96 8.31
N THR A 77 -12.61 14.72 8.07
CA THR A 77 -13.25 14.85 6.75
C THR A 77 -14.20 16.03 6.80
N LEU A 78 -13.93 17.08 6.01
CA LEU A 78 -14.71 18.31 5.96
C LEU A 78 -15.48 18.42 4.62
N PRO A 79 -16.82 18.25 4.62
CA PRO A 79 -17.65 18.68 3.50
C PRO A 79 -17.62 20.20 3.38
N THR A 80 -17.42 20.73 2.18
CA THR A 80 -17.37 22.18 1.94
C THR A 80 -18.53 22.65 1.06
N THR A 81 -18.66 23.96 0.88
CA THR A 81 -19.56 24.57 -0.13
C THR A 81 -18.85 24.87 -1.45
N ILE A 82 -17.56 24.53 -1.57
CA ILE A 82 -16.71 24.86 -2.71
C ILE A 82 -17.10 23.98 -3.89
N LYS A 83 -17.61 24.57 -4.97
CA LYS A 83 -17.85 23.82 -6.21
C LYS A 83 -16.54 23.70 -7.01
N PRO A 84 -16.10 22.48 -7.39
CA PRO A 84 -14.83 22.28 -8.09
C PRO A 84 -14.87 22.80 -9.54
N ILE A 85 -16.01 22.71 -10.23
CA ILE A 85 -16.16 23.09 -11.65
C ILE A 85 -17.58 23.61 -11.92
N ILE A 86 -17.70 24.65 -12.75
CA ILE A 86 -18.99 25.31 -13.09
C ILE A 86 -19.36 25.16 -14.58
N LYS A 87 -18.45 24.81 -15.53
CA LYS A 87 -18.75 24.85 -16.98
C LYS A 87 -18.20 23.72 -17.89
N SER A 88 -17.02 23.15 -17.64
CA SER A 88 -16.41 22.13 -18.53
C SER A 88 -15.67 21.02 -17.76
N PRO A 89 -15.64 19.76 -18.25
CA PRO A 89 -14.83 18.67 -17.67
C PRO A 89 -13.32 18.95 -17.60
N THR A 90 -12.85 20.00 -18.26
CA THR A 90 -11.44 20.42 -18.32
C THR A 90 -11.09 21.57 -17.38
N ASP A 91 -12.06 22.12 -16.65
CA ASP A 91 -11.80 23.21 -15.71
C ASP A 91 -10.90 22.69 -14.57
N THR A 92 -10.00 23.54 -14.10
CA THR A 92 -9.05 23.20 -13.03
C THR A 92 -9.28 24.14 -11.85
N ILE A 93 -9.39 23.57 -10.66
CA ILE A 93 -9.38 24.32 -9.40
C ILE A 93 -7.98 24.22 -8.81
N ARG A 94 -7.44 25.38 -8.43
CA ARG A 94 -6.20 25.49 -7.67
C ARG A 94 -6.55 25.79 -6.23
N LEU A 95 -5.99 24.98 -5.34
CA LEU A 95 -6.16 25.05 -3.90
C LEU A 95 -4.82 25.43 -3.29
N THR A 96 -4.82 26.45 -2.42
CA THR A 96 -3.65 26.76 -1.59
C THR A 96 -3.97 26.45 -0.15
N PHE A 97 -3.27 25.46 0.39
CA PHE A 97 -3.30 25.04 1.77
C PHE A 97 -2.18 25.72 2.57
N GLU A 98 -2.36 25.83 3.87
CA GLU A 98 -1.38 26.33 4.81
C GLU A 98 -1.26 25.38 6.00
N ASN A 99 -0.04 25.09 6.44
CA ASN A 99 0.24 24.45 7.72
C ASN A 99 1.47 25.11 8.34
N ALA A 100 1.37 25.50 9.62
CA ALA A 100 2.45 26.14 10.38
C ALA A 100 3.11 27.34 9.67
N GLY A 101 2.34 28.12 8.91
CA GLY A 101 2.81 29.28 8.14
C GLY A 101 3.44 28.94 6.77
N GLU A 102 3.51 27.66 6.40
CA GLU A 102 3.98 27.21 5.09
C GLU A 102 2.81 26.97 4.14
N GLN A 103 2.93 27.44 2.90
CA GLN A 103 1.87 27.33 1.90
C GLN A 103 2.16 26.27 0.85
N TYR A 104 1.11 25.56 0.44
CA TYR A 104 1.17 24.40 -0.45
C TYR A 104 0.08 24.49 -1.51
N ARG A 105 0.48 24.39 -2.77
CA ARG A 105 -0.42 24.51 -3.92
C ARG A 105 -0.74 23.16 -4.53
N LEU A 106 -2.00 22.98 -4.89
CA LEU A 106 -2.52 21.81 -5.60
C LEU A 106 -3.43 22.25 -6.74
N ASP A 107 -3.27 21.66 -7.93
CA ASP A 107 -4.19 21.83 -9.05
C ASP A 107 -4.95 20.50 -9.27
N VAL A 108 -6.29 20.53 -9.25
CA VAL A 108 -7.14 19.34 -9.50
C VAL A 108 -8.25 19.63 -10.53
N PRO A 109 -8.67 18.63 -11.34
CA PRO A 109 -8.07 17.30 -11.46
C PRO A 109 -6.65 17.34 -12.07
N SER A 110 -5.82 16.36 -11.70
CA SER A 110 -4.50 16.17 -12.32
C SER A 110 -4.66 15.60 -13.74
N ARG A 111 -3.64 15.73 -14.60
CA ARG A 111 -3.71 15.22 -15.98
C ARG A 111 -3.74 13.70 -16.09
N THR A 112 -3.25 12.99 -15.07
CA THR A 112 -3.11 11.53 -15.08
C THR A 112 -4.14 10.81 -14.19
N ASN A 113 -5.01 11.54 -13.48
CA ASN A 113 -5.88 11.01 -12.41
C ASN A 113 -5.13 10.23 -11.31
N GLU A 114 -3.81 10.35 -11.26
CA GLU A 114 -2.95 9.78 -10.21
C GLU A 114 -2.75 10.80 -9.08
N SER A 115 -2.22 10.29 -7.95
CA SER A 115 -1.83 11.14 -6.84
C SER A 115 -0.87 12.25 -7.25
N THR A 116 -1.04 13.42 -6.66
CA THR A 116 -0.26 14.63 -6.99
C THR A 116 0.43 15.14 -5.73
N THR A 117 1.74 15.33 -5.80
CA THR A 117 2.48 15.99 -4.71
C THR A 117 2.19 17.48 -4.73
N LEU A 118 1.85 18.05 -3.58
CA LEU A 118 1.60 19.47 -3.45
C LEU A 118 2.89 20.26 -3.69
N THR A 119 2.78 21.38 -4.40
CA THR A 119 3.91 22.27 -4.67
C THR A 119 4.09 23.22 -3.49
N PRO A 120 5.19 23.14 -2.71
CA PRO A 120 5.46 24.11 -1.65
C PRO A 120 5.71 25.48 -2.28
N LEU A 121 5.18 26.54 -1.65
CA LEU A 121 5.38 27.93 -2.03
C LEU A 121 6.45 28.63 -1.16
N THR A 122 6.94 27.93 -0.14
CA THR A 122 8.06 28.36 0.71
C THR A 122 9.36 27.66 0.31
N SER A 123 10.49 28.30 0.61
CA SER A 123 11.80 27.66 0.48
C SER A 123 12.03 26.69 1.65
N ASN A 124 12.41 25.44 1.36
CA ASN A 124 12.68 24.37 2.34
C ASN A 124 11.48 24.03 3.24
N PRO A 125 10.40 23.44 2.69
CA PRO A 125 9.22 23.11 3.47
C PRO A 125 9.51 22.03 4.51
N HIS A 126 8.92 22.15 5.70
CA HIS A 126 8.99 21.13 6.75
C HIS A 126 8.12 19.92 6.43
N PHE A 127 7.00 20.14 5.74
CA PHE A 127 6.07 19.09 5.38
C PHE A 127 6.07 18.82 3.87
N LYS A 128 5.68 17.60 3.52
CA LYS A 128 5.39 17.22 2.13
C LYS A 128 4.04 16.54 2.12
N TYR A 129 3.21 16.87 1.14
CA TYR A 129 1.86 16.33 1.03
C TYR A 129 1.61 15.72 -0.33
N THR A 130 0.86 14.63 -0.34
CA THR A 130 0.35 14.00 -1.54
C THR A 130 -1.18 14.02 -1.48
N ALA A 131 -1.79 14.44 -2.58
CA ALA A 131 -3.23 14.49 -2.75
C ALA A 131 -3.72 13.37 -3.66
N ILE A 132 -4.85 12.77 -3.32
CA ILE A 132 -5.66 11.95 -4.21
C ILE A 132 -7.00 12.64 -4.38
N TYR A 133 -7.36 12.92 -5.63
CA TYR A 133 -8.63 13.54 -5.98
C TYR A 133 -9.49 12.54 -6.75
N LEU A 134 -10.71 12.31 -6.27
CA LEU A 134 -11.72 11.44 -6.86
C LEU A 134 -12.78 12.30 -7.58
N PRO A 135 -12.68 12.49 -8.90
CA PRO A 135 -13.51 13.47 -9.62
C PRO A 135 -15.00 13.18 -9.56
N GLN A 136 -15.39 11.90 -9.58
CA GLN A 136 -16.79 11.47 -9.56
C GLN A 136 -17.50 11.86 -8.26
N GLN A 137 -16.75 11.92 -7.16
CA GLN A 137 -17.28 12.21 -5.83
C GLN A 137 -16.96 13.63 -5.36
N SER A 138 -16.14 14.38 -6.12
CA SER A 138 -15.60 15.66 -5.68
C SER A 138 -14.91 15.53 -4.31
N HIS A 139 -14.06 14.51 -4.17
CA HIS A 139 -13.41 14.19 -2.89
C HIS A 139 -11.90 14.33 -3.04
N LEU A 140 -11.29 15.20 -2.22
CA LEU A 140 -9.85 15.38 -2.11
C LEU A 140 -9.35 14.79 -0.78
N THR A 141 -8.43 13.84 -0.82
CA THR A 141 -7.76 13.32 0.39
C THR A 141 -6.30 13.74 0.37
N LEU A 142 -5.83 14.32 1.47
CA LEU A 142 -4.45 14.72 1.70
C LEU A 142 -3.74 13.71 2.61
N PHE A 143 -2.55 13.28 2.22
CA PHE A 143 -1.67 12.40 2.98
C PHE A 143 -0.33 13.10 3.23
N SER A 144 0.33 12.77 4.35
CA SER A 144 1.75 13.09 4.53
C SER A 144 2.56 12.30 3.49
N SER A 145 3.39 12.97 2.71
CA SER A 145 4.27 12.30 1.76
C SER A 145 5.42 11.63 2.49
N ALA A 146 5.30 10.33 2.74
CA ALA A 146 6.42 9.52 3.19
C ALA A 146 7.45 9.32 2.06
N ASN A 147 8.74 9.26 2.42
CA ASN A 147 9.73 8.68 1.53
C ASN A 147 9.48 7.17 1.46
N LEU A 148 8.86 6.68 0.37
CA LEU A 148 8.46 5.29 0.24
C LEU A 148 9.64 4.29 0.36
N ALA A 149 10.86 4.69 0.04
CA ALA A 149 12.03 3.82 0.23
C ALA A 149 12.44 3.65 1.70
N SER A 150 12.01 4.55 2.59
CA SER A 150 12.41 4.59 3.99
C SER A 150 11.26 5.02 4.91
N TRP A 151 10.03 4.57 4.65
CA TRP A 151 8.84 5.12 5.31
C TRP A 151 8.72 4.69 6.78
N MET A 152 9.39 3.59 7.18
CA MET A 152 9.39 3.14 8.57
C MET A 152 10.34 3.96 9.46
N LEU A 153 11.14 4.88 8.90
CA LEU A 153 12.09 5.71 9.62
C LEU A 153 11.44 6.57 10.72
N GLU A 154 10.26 7.12 10.46
CA GLU A 154 9.58 8.07 11.36
C GLU A 154 8.85 7.41 12.54
N LEU A 155 8.75 6.07 12.53
CA LEU A 155 8.04 5.29 13.55
C LEU A 155 8.97 4.85 14.67
N LYS A 156 8.48 4.79 15.92
CA LYS A 156 9.27 4.36 17.08
C LYS A 156 9.62 2.86 17.04
N ASP A 157 10.79 2.52 17.58
CA ASP A 157 11.29 1.13 17.67
C ASP A 157 10.39 0.21 18.50
N SER A 158 9.68 0.76 19.49
CA SER A 158 8.76 0.02 20.34
C SER A 158 7.49 -0.47 19.62
N THR A 159 7.22 0.03 18.43
CA THR A 159 5.96 -0.19 17.73
C THR A 159 5.89 -1.63 17.21
N PRO A 160 4.90 -2.44 17.64
CA PRO A 160 4.69 -3.80 17.11
C PRO A 160 4.47 -3.76 15.59
N LEU A 161 5.09 -4.68 14.85
CA LEU A 161 4.84 -4.74 13.40
C LEU A 161 3.36 -4.98 13.06
N SER A 162 2.60 -5.64 13.94
CA SER A 162 1.17 -5.88 13.75
C SER A 162 0.28 -4.64 13.86
N ALA A 163 0.83 -3.52 14.36
CA ALA A 163 0.12 -2.25 14.39
C ALA A 163 0.23 -1.48 13.05
N LEU A 164 1.21 -1.81 12.21
CA LEU A 164 1.54 -1.03 11.04
C LEU A 164 0.60 -1.32 9.86
N SER A 165 0.34 -0.28 9.07
CA SER A 165 -0.25 -0.39 7.74
C SER A 165 0.87 -0.70 6.74
N ILE A 166 0.96 -1.96 6.31
CA ILE A 166 2.07 -2.45 5.49
C ILE A 166 1.55 -2.86 4.11
N PRO A 167 2.06 -2.26 3.02
CA PRO A 167 1.76 -2.72 1.69
C PRO A 167 2.61 -3.97 1.35
N GLY A 168 1.96 -4.97 0.77
CA GLY A 168 2.54 -6.24 0.38
C GLY A 168 2.26 -6.59 -1.08
N THR A 169 2.96 -7.58 -1.62
CA THR A 169 2.70 -8.10 -2.97
C THR A 169 2.50 -9.61 -2.97
N HIS A 170 1.50 -10.07 -3.71
CA HIS A 170 1.20 -11.49 -3.88
C HIS A 170 2.13 -12.11 -4.93
N ASN A 171 2.69 -13.28 -4.60
CA ASN A 171 3.71 -13.95 -5.40
C ASN A 171 4.74 -12.96 -5.98
N SER A 172 5.40 -12.22 -5.08
CA SER A 172 6.12 -10.96 -5.36
C SER A 172 7.08 -10.95 -6.55
N PRO A 173 7.86 -12.00 -6.86
CA PRO A 173 8.79 -11.97 -7.99
C PRO A 173 8.16 -12.27 -9.36
N THR A 174 6.84 -12.45 -9.45
CA THR A 174 6.13 -12.80 -10.71
C THR A 174 5.93 -11.62 -11.67
N CYS A 175 7.01 -10.91 -12.00
CA CYS A 175 7.02 -9.80 -12.95
C CYS A 175 7.59 -10.15 -14.33
N HIS A 176 8.10 -11.37 -14.50
CA HIS A 176 8.79 -11.79 -15.71
C HIS A 176 7.83 -12.19 -16.83
N ARG A 177 8.39 -12.45 -18.02
CA ARG A 177 7.66 -13.07 -19.12
C ARG A 177 7.25 -14.49 -18.73
N ALA A 178 5.97 -14.68 -18.47
CA ALA A 178 5.33 -15.94 -18.10
C ALA A 178 3.99 -16.11 -18.81
N LEU A 179 3.27 -17.21 -18.53
CA LEU A 179 1.87 -17.32 -18.93
C LEU A 179 1.06 -16.17 -18.26
N PRO A 180 0.06 -15.58 -18.93
CA PRO A 180 -0.64 -14.41 -18.40
C PRO A 180 -1.25 -14.61 -17.00
N SER A 181 -1.77 -15.80 -16.71
CA SER A 181 -2.35 -16.17 -15.41
C SER A 181 -1.31 -16.42 -14.30
N VAL A 182 -0.02 -16.45 -14.63
CA VAL A 182 1.11 -16.63 -13.69
C VAL A 182 1.72 -15.30 -13.27
N ARG A 183 1.54 -14.24 -14.07
CA ARG A 183 2.12 -12.91 -13.81
C ARG A 183 1.22 -12.11 -12.87
N CYS A 184 1.63 -12.00 -11.60
CA CYS A 184 0.90 -11.24 -10.59
C CYS A 184 1.44 -9.81 -10.42
N GLN A 185 2.67 -9.54 -10.86
CA GLN A 185 3.33 -8.25 -10.63
C GLN A 185 3.72 -7.53 -11.93
N ALA A 186 3.59 -6.19 -11.90
CA ALA A 186 3.96 -5.35 -13.02
C ALA A 186 5.47 -5.06 -13.06
N VAL A 187 6.09 -4.95 -11.87
CA VAL A 187 7.45 -4.43 -11.65
C VAL A 187 8.30 -5.39 -10.79
N PRO A 188 9.64 -5.36 -10.89
CA PRO A 188 10.52 -6.26 -10.13
C PRO A 188 10.57 -5.96 -8.62
N PRO A 189 11.00 -6.92 -7.77
CA PRO A 189 11.07 -6.76 -6.32
C PRO A 189 11.84 -5.52 -5.85
N ARG A 190 12.95 -5.18 -6.50
CA ARG A 190 13.68 -3.94 -6.20
C ARG A 190 12.78 -2.69 -6.28
N GLU A 191 12.02 -2.57 -7.36
CA GLU A 191 11.14 -1.40 -7.58
C GLU A 191 9.96 -1.42 -6.60
N GLN A 192 9.45 -2.61 -6.24
CA GLN A 192 8.45 -2.78 -5.18
C GLN A 192 8.95 -2.21 -3.84
N LEU A 193 10.18 -2.57 -3.44
CA LEU A 193 10.79 -2.09 -2.18
C LEU A 193 11.03 -0.58 -2.21
N GLU A 194 11.58 -0.05 -3.31
CA GLU A 194 11.82 1.38 -3.49
C GLU A 194 10.52 2.22 -3.44
N ASN A 195 9.37 1.58 -3.70
CA ASN A 195 8.04 2.19 -3.64
C ASN A 195 7.18 1.71 -2.47
N GLY A 196 7.81 1.22 -1.39
CA GLY A 196 7.14 1.08 -0.08
C GLY A 196 6.66 -0.31 0.28
N ILE A 197 6.72 -1.30 -0.63
CA ILE A 197 6.38 -2.69 -0.29
C ILE A 197 7.31 -3.22 0.80
N ARG A 198 6.75 -3.81 1.86
CA ARG A 198 7.51 -4.40 2.98
C ARG A 198 7.02 -5.80 3.38
N PHE A 199 6.04 -6.34 2.65
CA PHE A 199 5.61 -7.74 2.78
C PHE A 199 5.70 -8.45 1.42
N PHE A 200 6.37 -9.59 1.40
CA PHE A 200 6.47 -10.44 0.21
C PHE A 200 5.84 -11.81 0.46
N ASP A 201 4.89 -12.20 -0.40
CA ASP A 201 4.42 -13.58 -0.50
C ASP A 201 5.29 -14.33 -1.51
N ILE A 202 6.06 -15.30 -1.03
CA ILE A 202 7.05 -16.04 -1.79
C ILE A 202 6.67 -17.52 -1.85
N ARG A 203 6.58 -18.05 -3.08
CA ARG A 203 6.29 -19.45 -3.35
C ARG A 203 7.54 -20.13 -3.91
N VAL A 204 8.01 -21.18 -3.24
CA VAL A 204 9.26 -21.86 -3.59
C VAL A 204 9.08 -23.35 -3.82
N GLN A 205 9.89 -23.89 -4.74
CA GLN A 205 10.07 -25.31 -4.97
C GLN A 205 11.54 -25.69 -4.71
N PRO A 206 11.84 -26.56 -3.72
CA PRO A 206 13.18 -27.13 -3.57
C PRO A 206 13.59 -27.95 -4.80
N GLU A 207 14.81 -27.74 -5.31
CA GLU A 207 15.31 -28.43 -6.50
C GLU A 207 15.96 -29.78 -6.19
N LYS A 208 16.77 -29.83 -5.14
CA LYS A 208 17.53 -31.02 -4.73
C LYS A 208 17.34 -31.31 -3.24
N PRO A 209 16.09 -31.55 -2.80
CA PRO A 209 15.76 -31.63 -1.37
C PRO A 209 16.41 -32.83 -0.63
N GLU A 210 16.90 -33.82 -1.37
CA GLU A 210 17.57 -35.01 -0.81
C GLU A 210 19.08 -34.80 -0.53
N ASP A 211 19.68 -33.72 -1.04
CA ASP A 211 21.08 -33.39 -0.83
C ASP A 211 21.18 -32.19 0.13
N PRO A 212 21.50 -32.40 1.42
CA PRO A 212 21.57 -31.33 2.41
C PRO A 212 22.62 -30.25 2.10
N SER A 213 23.56 -30.51 1.18
CA SER A 213 24.54 -29.52 0.74
C SER A 213 23.98 -28.52 -0.29
N LYS A 214 22.75 -28.73 -0.76
CA LYS A 214 22.10 -27.89 -1.77
C LYS A 214 21.08 -26.97 -1.15
N ASP A 215 21.11 -25.72 -1.58
CA ASP A 215 20.24 -24.64 -1.13
C ASP A 215 19.20 -24.22 -2.18
N GLY A 216 19.21 -24.84 -3.36
CA GLY A 216 18.41 -24.42 -4.52
C GLY A 216 16.91 -24.41 -4.23
N LEU A 217 16.35 -23.20 -4.13
CA LEU A 217 14.91 -22.93 -4.05
C LEU A 217 14.47 -22.13 -5.27
N ALA A 218 13.80 -22.79 -6.21
CA ALA A 218 13.24 -22.17 -7.41
C ALA A 218 11.95 -21.40 -7.07
N LEU A 219 11.76 -20.22 -7.66
CA LEU A 219 10.56 -19.41 -7.54
C LEU A 219 9.50 -19.90 -8.54
N VAL A 220 8.29 -20.17 -8.04
CA VAL A 220 7.22 -20.82 -8.80
C VAL A 220 5.86 -20.16 -8.56
N HIS A 221 4.88 -20.46 -9.42
CA HIS A 221 3.48 -20.11 -9.21
C HIS A 221 2.63 -21.31 -9.60
N SER A 222 1.98 -21.95 -8.62
CA SER A 222 1.34 -23.25 -8.77
C SER A 222 2.34 -24.24 -9.40
N VAL A 223 1.96 -24.89 -10.49
CA VAL A 223 2.78 -25.86 -11.23
C VAL A 223 3.73 -25.22 -12.25
N PHE A 224 3.76 -23.89 -12.35
CA PHE A 224 4.50 -23.18 -13.39
C PHE A 224 5.72 -22.43 -12.84
N PRO A 225 6.83 -22.33 -13.61
CA PRO A 225 7.89 -21.40 -13.28
C PRO A 225 7.41 -19.95 -13.47
N ILE A 226 7.93 -19.03 -12.66
CA ILE A 226 7.56 -17.61 -12.78
C ILE A 226 8.17 -16.91 -14.00
N SER A 227 9.00 -17.60 -14.79
CA SER A 227 9.69 -17.05 -15.95
C SER A 227 9.91 -18.12 -17.02
N LEU A 228 9.60 -17.77 -18.27
CA LEU A 228 9.88 -18.59 -19.46
C LEU A 228 11.30 -18.40 -20.01
N THR A 229 12.11 -17.51 -19.41
CA THR A 229 13.48 -17.22 -19.86
C THR A 229 14.56 -17.79 -18.94
N GLY A 230 14.18 -18.68 -18.02
CA GLY A 230 15.07 -19.38 -17.11
C GLY A 230 14.59 -19.31 -15.67
N THR A 231 15.01 -20.29 -14.87
CA THR A 231 14.68 -20.39 -13.44
C THR A 231 15.15 -19.14 -12.69
N LYS A 232 14.32 -18.69 -11.75
CA LYS A 232 14.63 -17.61 -10.81
C LYS A 232 14.72 -18.21 -9.42
N TYR A 233 15.68 -17.76 -8.62
CA TYR A 233 15.99 -18.39 -7.35
C TYR A 233 15.70 -17.48 -6.17
N PHE A 234 15.29 -18.09 -5.06
CA PHE A 234 15.06 -17.39 -3.81
C PHE A 234 16.32 -16.68 -3.28
N ARG A 235 17.51 -17.25 -3.53
CA ARG A 235 18.81 -16.65 -3.15
C ARG A 235 18.99 -15.26 -3.75
N ASP A 236 18.69 -15.09 -5.03
CA ASP A 236 18.84 -13.81 -5.73
C ASP A 236 17.89 -12.77 -5.15
N LEU A 237 16.64 -13.17 -4.87
CA LEU A 237 15.65 -12.31 -4.22
C LEU A 237 16.08 -11.89 -2.80
N VAL A 238 16.57 -12.83 -1.98
CA VAL A 238 17.09 -12.52 -0.64
C VAL A 238 18.24 -11.52 -0.72
N ASN A 239 19.16 -11.69 -1.68
CA ASN A 239 20.26 -10.75 -1.89
C ASN A 239 19.76 -9.35 -2.30
N GLU A 240 18.72 -9.25 -3.12
CA GLU A 240 18.09 -7.97 -3.47
C GLU A 240 17.48 -7.28 -2.23
N VAL A 241 16.78 -8.04 -1.38
CA VAL A 241 16.21 -7.51 -0.13
C VAL A 241 17.30 -7.06 0.83
N PHE A 242 18.36 -7.85 0.98
CA PHE A 242 19.53 -7.46 1.77
C PHE A 242 20.17 -6.18 1.27
N ALA A 243 20.42 -6.06 -0.03
CA ALA A 243 20.96 -4.82 -0.59
C ALA A 243 20.03 -3.62 -0.35
N PHE A 244 18.71 -3.81 -0.36
CA PHE A 244 17.75 -2.77 -0.02
C PHE A 244 17.83 -2.37 1.46
N LEU A 245 17.86 -3.34 2.38
CA LEU A 245 17.97 -3.10 3.83
C LEU A 245 19.32 -2.47 4.22
N ASP A 246 20.39 -2.75 3.47
CA ASP A 246 21.69 -2.09 3.64
C ASP A 246 21.65 -0.61 3.28
N ARG A 247 20.85 -0.23 2.28
CA ARG A 247 20.63 1.18 1.90
C ARG A 247 19.60 1.88 2.77
N ASN A 248 18.70 1.13 3.41
CA ASN A 248 17.60 1.64 4.22
C ASN A 248 17.51 0.87 5.55
N PRO A 249 18.47 1.06 6.47
CA PRO A 249 18.55 0.28 7.71
C PRO A 249 17.38 0.54 8.68
N SER A 250 16.60 1.60 8.46
CA SER A 250 15.35 1.82 9.18
C SER A 250 14.28 0.77 8.84
N GLU A 251 14.37 0.11 7.70
CA GLU A 251 13.30 -0.73 7.17
C GLU A 251 13.45 -2.18 7.63
N THR A 252 12.37 -2.95 7.44
CA THR A 252 12.34 -4.40 7.60
C THR A 252 11.46 -5.01 6.51
N VAL A 253 11.69 -6.25 6.12
CA VAL A 253 10.84 -6.94 5.14
C VAL A 253 10.30 -8.23 5.74
N ILE A 254 8.98 -8.37 5.74
CA ILE A 254 8.33 -9.62 6.11
C ILE A 254 8.29 -10.52 4.87
N MET A 255 8.88 -11.72 4.97
CA MET A 255 8.79 -12.74 3.93
C MET A 255 7.88 -13.87 4.39
N SER A 256 6.72 -13.98 3.75
CA SER A 256 5.85 -15.15 3.82
C SER A 256 6.36 -16.20 2.86
N VAL A 257 6.83 -17.34 3.35
CA VAL A 257 7.33 -18.43 2.49
C VAL A 257 6.40 -19.62 2.53
N LYS A 258 6.01 -20.10 1.35
CA LYS A 258 5.17 -21.30 1.15
C LYS A 258 5.84 -22.25 0.17
N ARG A 259 5.78 -23.56 0.44
CA ARG A 259 6.15 -24.59 -0.53
C ARG A 259 5.09 -24.71 -1.63
N GLU A 260 5.54 -24.78 -2.87
CA GLU A 260 4.69 -24.91 -4.06
C GLU A 260 5.47 -25.61 -5.18
N GLY A 261 4.83 -25.82 -6.34
CA GLY A 261 5.43 -26.51 -7.47
C GLY A 261 5.05 -27.99 -7.57
N THR A 262 5.58 -28.65 -8.61
CA THR A 262 5.31 -30.07 -8.92
C THR A 262 6.34 -31.04 -8.32
N GLY A 263 7.32 -30.52 -7.59
CA GLY A 263 8.35 -31.33 -6.94
C GLY A 263 7.83 -32.16 -5.78
N ASN A 264 8.55 -33.23 -5.45
CA ASN A 264 8.20 -34.16 -4.36
C ASN A 264 8.77 -33.75 -2.99
N ALA A 265 9.31 -32.53 -2.87
CA ALA A 265 9.90 -32.04 -1.64
C ALA A 265 8.83 -31.92 -0.53
N THR A 266 9.21 -32.20 0.70
CA THR A 266 8.37 -32.04 1.90
C THR A 266 8.57 -30.67 2.55
N ASP A 267 7.64 -30.26 3.39
CA ASP A 267 7.78 -29.05 4.21
C ASP A 267 8.97 -29.16 5.17
N ALA A 268 9.22 -30.35 5.74
CA ALA A 268 10.37 -30.62 6.58
C ALA A 268 11.69 -30.32 5.85
N GLN A 269 11.82 -30.77 4.60
CA GLN A 269 13.00 -30.48 3.76
C GLN A 269 13.12 -28.97 3.46
N LEU A 270 12.01 -28.30 3.14
CA LEU A 270 12.03 -26.83 2.96
C LEU A 270 12.49 -26.11 4.24
N SER A 271 11.96 -26.51 5.40
CA SER A 271 12.30 -25.90 6.68
C SER A 271 13.80 -26.03 7.01
N ARG A 272 14.39 -27.21 6.74
CA ARG A 272 15.81 -27.45 6.89
C ARG A 272 16.64 -26.60 5.93
N ILE A 273 16.26 -26.55 4.64
CA ILE A 273 16.97 -25.74 3.64
C ILE A 273 17.00 -24.26 4.06
N LEU A 274 15.84 -23.72 4.48
CA LEU A 274 15.74 -22.33 4.94
C LEU A 274 16.62 -22.08 6.17
N ARG A 275 16.60 -22.98 7.16
CA ARG A 275 17.44 -22.82 8.36
C ARG A 275 18.93 -22.88 8.02
N ASP A 276 19.36 -23.94 7.35
CA ASP A 276 20.79 -24.24 7.19
C ASP A 276 21.48 -23.30 6.21
N HIS A 277 20.77 -22.85 5.17
CA HIS A 277 21.38 -22.12 4.07
C HIS A 277 20.98 -20.66 3.96
N TYR A 278 19.88 -20.23 4.59
CA TYR A 278 19.37 -18.87 4.44
C TYR A 278 19.34 -18.10 5.76
N ALA A 279 18.64 -18.63 6.76
CA ALA A 279 18.23 -17.91 7.96
C ALA A 279 19.06 -18.25 9.21
N GLY A 280 20.36 -18.46 9.03
CA GLY A 280 21.32 -18.71 10.12
C GLY A 280 21.90 -17.44 10.76
N ASP A 281 21.92 -16.32 10.04
CA ASP A 281 22.44 -15.04 10.56
C ASP A 281 21.34 -14.25 11.26
N VAL A 282 21.37 -14.24 12.59
CA VAL A 282 20.41 -13.53 13.46
C VAL A 282 20.44 -12.01 13.31
N ASN A 283 21.52 -11.44 12.73
CA ASN A 283 21.58 -10.00 12.45
C ASN A 283 20.85 -9.64 11.16
N ARG A 284 20.54 -10.63 10.31
CA ARG A 284 19.86 -10.46 9.02
C ARG A 284 18.48 -11.08 8.99
N TRP A 285 18.19 -12.00 9.90
CA TRP A 285 16.90 -12.68 9.99
C TRP A 285 16.32 -12.61 11.39
N PHE A 286 15.04 -12.27 11.47
CA PHE A 286 14.24 -12.48 12.67
C PHE A 286 13.45 -13.79 12.50
N THR A 287 13.77 -14.77 13.35
CA THR A 287 13.23 -16.14 13.26
C THR A 287 12.60 -16.64 14.55
N ALA A 288 12.44 -15.77 15.56
CA ALA A 288 11.70 -16.14 16.76
C ALA A 288 10.21 -16.38 16.42
N PRO A 289 9.51 -17.30 17.09
CA PRO A 289 8.13 -17.68 16.78
C PRO A 289 7.10 -16.68 17.36
N ARG A 290 7.26 -15.40 17.04
CA ARG A 290 6.37 -14.31 17.46
C ARG A 290 6.47 -13.11 16.52
N ILE A 291 5.48 -12.23 16.57
CA ILE A 291 5.56 -10.92 15.89
C ILE A 291 6.56 -10.01 16.65
N PRO A 292 7.58 -9.44 15.96
CA PRO A 292 8.52 -8.52 16.58
C PRO A 292 7.99 -7.09 16.70
N THR A 293 8.66 -6.31 17.54
CA THR A 293 8.63 -4.84 17.45
C THR A 293 9.44 -4.37 16.24
N LEU A 294 9.19 -3.14 15.78
CA LEU A 294 9.89 -2.56 14.64
C LEU A 294 11.39 -2.52 14.89
N GLY A 295 11.85 -2.10 16.08
CA GLY A 295 13.27 -2.05 16.45
C GLY A 295 13.98 -3.40 16.37
N GLU A 296 13.32 -4.48 16.81
CA GLU A 296 13.85 -5.85 16.67
C GLU A 296 13.97 -6.28 15.21
N ALA A 297 13.06 -5.81 14.37
CA ALA A 297 12.93 -6.19 12.98
C ALA A 297 13.78 -5.35 12.01
N ARG A 298 14.17 -4.13 12.40
CA ARG A 298 14.95 -3.23 11.53
C ARG A 298 16.21 -3.90 11.01
N HIS A 299 16.50 -3.64 9.74
CA HIS A 299 17.63 -4.17 9.00
C HIS A 299 17.62 -5.71 8.86
N LYS A 300 16.50 -6.37 9.18
CA LYS A 300 16.30 -7.82 9.06
C LYS A 300 15.16 -8.18 8.13
N ILE A 301 15.19 -9.42 7.65
CA ILE A 301 14.04 -10.11 7.10
C ILE A 301 13.30 -10.81 8.24
N VAL A 302 12.00 -10.57 8.39
CA VAL A 302 11.14 -11.29 9.33
C VAL A 302 10.52 -12.46 8.58
N LEU A 303 10.82 -13.70 9.01
CA LEU A 303 10.32 -14.89 8.33
C LEU A 303 8.96 -15.32 8.92
N MET A 304 7.95 -15.42 8.04
CA MET A 304 6.66 -16.04 8.33
C MET A 304 6.53 -17.33 7.52
N ARG A 305 6.27 -18.44 8.21
CA ARG A 305 6.22 -19.77 7.58
C ARG A 305 4.79 -20.20 7.28
N ARG A 306 4.56 -20.62 6.03
CA ARG A 306 3.36 -21.34 5.57
C ARG A 306 3.73 -22.79 5.20
N PHE A 307 4.56 -23.40 6.05
CA PHE A 307 5.05 -24.77 5.91
C PHE A 307 5.29 -25.38 7.30
N ALA A 308 5.21 -26.71 7.38
CA ALA A 308 5.54 -27.48 8.56
C ALA A 308 7.04 -27.55 8.84
N LEU A 309 7.41 -27.58 10.11
CA LEU A 309 8.81 -27.72 10.53
C LEU A 309 9.23 -29.19 10.57
N GLU A 310 10.52 -29.44 10.32
CA GLU A 310 11.14 -30.69 10.74
C GLU A 310 11.21 -30.81 12.27
N ASP A 311 11.33 -32.03 12.79
CA ASP A 311 11.21 -32.29 14.22
C ASP A 311 12.25 -31.57 15.10
N GLY A 312 13.47 -31.37 14.59
CA GLY A 312 14.50 -30.60 15.30
C GLY A 312 14.07 -29.14 15.54
N LEU A 313 13.48 -28.51 14.53
CA LEU A 313 13.04 -27.11 14.58
C LEU A 313 11.79 -26.90 15.44
N LYS A 314 10.96 -27.93 15.65
CA LYS A 314 9.80 -27.85 16.54
C LYS A 314 10.19 -27.64 18.01
N ASN A 315 11.36 -28.17 18.40
CA ASN A 315 11.85 -28.09 19.78
C ASN A 315 12.64 -26.80 20.07
N GLU A 316 12.89 -25.97 19.06
CA GLU A 316 13.51 -24.67 19.28
C GLU A 316 12.60 -23.72 20.04
N TRP A 317 13.21 -22.70 20.65
CA TRP A 317 12.50 -21.68 21.45
C TRP A 317 11.61 -22.32 22.52
N ASP A 318 12.20 -23.25 23.29
CA ASP A 318 11.51 -23.99 24.36
C ASP A 318 10.24 -24.71 23.89
N GLY A 319 10.28 -25.23 22.65
CA GLY A 319 9.15 -25.93 22.02
C GLY A 319 8.13 -25.02 21.34
N ALA A 320 8.37 -23.71 21.28
CA ALA A 320 7.53 -22.79 20.50
C ALA A 320 7.76 -22.90 18.98
N GLY A 321 8.84 -23.57 18.57
CA GLY A 321 9.19 -23.80 17.18
C GLY A 321 9.96 -22.62 16.58
N TRP A 322 9.92 -22.50 15.25
CA TRP A 322 10.74 -21.55 14.49
C TRP A 322 9.86 -20.67 13.59
N CYS A 323 10.15 -19.37 13.54
CA CYS A 323 9.48 -18.34 12.74
C CYS A 323 8.01 -18.08 13.07
N ILE A 324 7.45 -16.97 12.55
CA ILE A 324 6.02 -16.64 12.73
C ILE A 324 5.18 -17.74 12.09
N ASN A 325 4.36 -18.41 12.90
CA ASN A 325 3.66 -19.62 12.50
C ASN A 325 2.34 -19.30 11.77
N ALA A 326 2.30 -19.58 10.46
CA ALA A 326 1.10 -19.55 9.64
C ALA A 326 0.94 -20.84 8.82
N GLU A 327 1.38 -21.98 9.37
CA GLU A 327 1.36 -23.29 8.71
C GLU A 327 -0.06 -23.75 8.38
N THR A 328 -0.96 -23.72 9.37
CA THR A 328 -2.37 -24.07 9.17
C THR A 328 -3.13 -22.84 8.68
N TRP A 329 -3.12 -22.65 7.37
CA TRP A 329 -3.73 -21.51 6.69
C TRP A 329 -5.21 -21.78 6.37
N PRO A 330 -6.15 -20.95 6.86
CA PRO A 330 -7.56 -21.04 6.45
C PRO A 330 -7.71 -20.85 4.93
N ASP A 331 -8.29 -21.85 4.26
CA ASP A 331 -8.39 -21.87 2.80
C ASP A 331 -9.60 -21.05 2.29
N ASN A 332 -9.39 -20.30 1.19
CA ASN A 332 -10.39 -19.50 0.48
C ASN A 332 -11.41 -18.75 1.38
N THR A 333 -10.92 -18.06 2.43
CA THR A 333 -11.76 -17.52 3.51
C THR A 333 -11.96 -16.00 3.45
N PRO A 334 -13.14 -15.45 3.82
CA PRO A 334 -13.32 -14.02 4.04
C PRO A 334 -12.69 -13.50 5.34
N ASP A 335 -12.49 -14.40 6.30
CA ASP A 335 -11.93 -14.14 7.64
C ASP A 335 -11.57 -15.49 8.28
N GLY A 336 -10.29 -15.71 8.56
CA GLY A 336 -9.82 -16.89 9.27
C GLY A 336 -8.58 -16.60 10.08
N THR A 337 -8.53 -17.12 11.31
CA THR A 337 -7.35 -16.98 12.17
C THR A 337 -6.55 -18.27 12.18
N CYS A 338 -5.24 -18.17 11.95
CA CYS A 338 -4.34 -19.30 12.09
C CYS A 338 -4.33 -19.77 13.56
N PRO A 339 -4.20 -21.08 13.85
CA PRO A 339 -4.21 -21.60 15.23
C PRO A 339 -3.16 -20.99 16.16
N SER A 340 -2.05 -20.46 15.62
CA SER A 340 -1.02 -19.74 16.37
C SER A 340 -1.50 -18.41 16.98
N GLY A 341 -2.59 -17.85 16.46
CA GLY A 341 -3.05 -16.50 16.75
C GLY A 341 -2.12 -15.39 16.25
N ASP A 342 -1.10 -15.71 15.44
CA ASP A 342 -0.20 -14.70 14.85
C ASP A 342 -0.78 -14.05 13.59
N VAL A 343 -1.72 -14.70 12.90
CA VAL A 343 -2.23 -14.25 11.61
C VAL A 343 -3.74 -14.41 11.56
N CYS A 344 -4.43 -13.32 11.24
CA CYS A 344 -5.83 -13.29 10.83
C CYS A 344 -5.86 -12.90 9.35
N VAL A 345 -6.49 -13.70 8.50
CA VAL A 345 -6.39 -13.57 7.05
C VAL A 345 -7.76 -13.47 6.37
N GLN A 346 -7.87 -12.54 5.42
CA GLN A 346 -8.81 -12.61 4.31
C GLN A 346 -8.04 -13.09 3.07
N ASP A 347 -8.37 -14.28 2.58
CA ASP A 347 -7.72 -14.91 1.42
C ASP A 347 -8.77 -15.59 0.51
N PHE A 348 -9.86 -14.89 0.21
CA PHE A 348 -10.85 -15.35 -0.76
C PHE A 348 -10.29 -15.20 -2.18
N TYR A 349 -9.52 -16.18 -2.67
CA TYR A 349 -8.80 -16.06 -3.93
C TYR A 349 -9.55 -16.65 -5.14
N GLU A 350 -10.58 -17.49 -4.93
CA GLU A 350 -11.33 -18.13 -6.01
C GLU A 350 -12.48 -17.25 -6.51
N VAL A 351 -12.14 -16.25 -7.33
CA VAL A 351 -13.12 -15.41 -8.03
C VAL A 351 -13.49 -16.09 -9.35
N LEU A 352 -14.45 -17.01 -9.28
CA LEU A 352 -14.88 -17.82 -10.44
C LEU A 352 -15.49 -16.97 -11.55
N GLU A 353 -16.28 -15.98 -11.18
CA GLU A 353 -17.06 -15.13 -12.08
C GLU A 353 -16.79 -13.65 -11.80
N THR A 354 -17.07 -12.78 -12.77
CA THR A 354 -16.74 -11.34 -12.68
C THR A 354 -17.60 -10.61 -11.65
N GLU A 355 -18.76 -11.17 -11.36
CA GLU A 355 -19.74 -10.75 -10.37
C GLU A 355 -19.24 -11.03 -8.95
N ASN A 356 -18.33 -12.00 -8.77
CA ASN A 356 -17.71 -12.29 -7.48
C ASN A 356 -16.60 -11.29 -7.11
N ILE A 357 -16.23 -10.38 -8.01
CA ILE A 357 -15.26 -9.31 -7.74
C ILE A 357 -15.81 -8.35 -6.67
N ASP A 358 -17.10 -8.04 -6.69
CA ASP A 358 -17.73 -7.18 -5.69
C ASP A 358 -17.76 -7.86 -4.31
N LYS A 359 -17.95 -9.19 -4.29
CA LYS A 359 -17.86 -10.00 -3.07
C LYS A 359 -16.44 -9.96 -2.48
N LYS A 360 -15.41 -10.11 -3.32
CA LYS A 360 -14.01 -9.97 -2.92
C LYS A 360 -13.72 -8.57 -2.38
N LEU A 361 -14.21 -7.54 -3.05
CA LEU A 361 -14.07 -6.15 -2.60
C LEU A 361 -14.68 -6.00 -1.19
N LYS A 362 -15.91 -6.47 -0.98
CA LYS A 362 -16.56 -6.40 0.34
C LYS A 362 -15.75 -7.08 1.44
N TYR A 363 -15.23 -8.29 1.20
CA TYR A 363 -14.38 -8.98 2.18
C TYR A 363 -13.07 -8.24 2.44
N SER A 364 -12.51 -7.60 1.41
CA SER A 364 -11.31 -6.78 1.55
C SER A 364 -11.58 -5.54 2.41
N GLU A 365 -12.70 -4.85 2.19
CA GLU A 365 -13.15 -3.72 3.01
C GLU A 365 -13.38 -4.14 4.48
N ASP A 366 -14.02 -5.29 4.70
CA ASP A 366 -14.27 -5.82 6.05
C ASP A 366 -12.97 -6.13 6.80
N GLN A 367 -11.96 -6.68 6.12
CA GLN A 367 -10.65 -6.94 6.73
C GLN A 367 -9.87 -5.66 7.03
N LEU A 368 -10.00 -4.62 6.19
CA LEU A 368 -9.44 -3.29 6.49
C LEU A 368 -10.07 -2.72 7.76
N GLU A 369 -11.40 -2.82 7.91
CA GLU A 369 -12.08 -2.31 9.10
C GLU A 369 -11.77 -3.12 10.36
N ARG A 370 -11.59 -4.45 10.25
CA ARG A 370 -11.11 -5.28 11.37
C ARG A 370 -9.72 -4.84 11.83
N ALA A 371 -8.80 -4.59 10.91
CA ALA A 371 -7.47 -4.08 11.25
C ALA A 371 -7.54 -2.67 11.87
N ALA A 372 -8.41 -1.80 11.32
CA ALA A 372 -8.53 -0.41 11.79
C ALA A 372 -9.05 -0.28 13.21
N GLN A 373 -9.92 -1.21 13.64
CA GLN A 373 -10.48 -1.23 15.00
C GLN A 373 -9.46 -1.62 16.08
N CYS A 374 -8.28 -2.15 15.69
CA CYS A 374 -7.25 -2.49 16.66
C CYS A 374 -6.60 -1.25 17.27
N VAL A 375 -6.29 -1.32 18.56
CA VAL A 375 -5.53 -0.29 19.29
C VAL A 375 -4.20 -0.88 19.72
N CYS A 376 -3.13 -0.38 19.13
CA CYS A 376 -1.76 -0.68 19.50
C CYS A 376 -1.48 -0.14 20.91
N VAL A 377 -0.96 -1.03 21.76
CA VAL A 377 -0.48 -0.68 23.10
C VAL A 377 0.97 -0.23 23.03
N LEU A 378 1.20 1.07 23.06
CA LEU A 378 2.56 1.64 23.05
C LEU A 378 3.14 1.72 24.47
N PRO A 379 4.46 1.53 24.66
CA PRO A 379 5.08 1.68 25.97
C PRO A 379 4.83 3.05 26.58
N GLY A 380 4.45 3.10 27.86
CA GLY A 380 4.07 4.33 28.55
C GLY A 380 2.57 4.65 28.52
N MET A 381 1.79 3.98 27.68
CA MET A 381 0.34 3.99 27.84
C MET A 381 0.00 3.18 29.10
N GLY A 382 -0.36 3.89 30.17
CA GLY A 382 -0.67 3.33 31.48
C GLY A 382 -1.92 2.46 31.48
N ILE A 383 -1.85 1.28 30.85
CA ILE A 383 -2.87 0.26 31.04
C ILE A 383 -2.64 -0.30 32.45
N GLN A 384 -3.43 0.18 33.40
CA GLN A 384 -3.62 -0.42 34.72
C GLN A 384 -4.42 -1.74 34.59
N SER A 385 -3.98 -2.64 33.73
CA SER A 385 -4.56 -3.98 33.60
C SER A 385 -3.59 -4.97 34.23
N THR A 386 -4.12 -5.81 35.11
CA THR A 386 -3.41 -6.97 35.66
C THR A 386 -3.28 -8.11 34.64
N GLU A 387 -3.99 -8.03 33.51
CA GLU A 387 -3.90 -8.99 32.41
C GLU A 387 -3.07 -8.42 31.24
N PRO A 388 -2.21 -9.24 30.61
CA PRO A 388 -1.46 -8.82 29.43
C PRO A 388 -2.42 -8.42 28.30
N PRO A 389 -2.06 -7.41 27.49
CA PRO A 389 -2.91 -7.01 26.37
C PRO A 389 -3.11 -8.21 25.42
N PRO A 390 -4.30 -8.33 24.81
CA PRO A 390 -4.56 -9.40 23.86
C PRO A 390 -3.54 -9.35 22.71
N LYS A 391 -3.04 -10.52 22.32
CA LYS A 391 -2.10 -10.67 21.20
C LYS A 391 -2.72 -10.07 19.94
N GLN A 392 -2.10 -9.05 19.37
CA GLN A 392 -2.54 -8.44 18.12
C GLN A 392 -1.94 -9.21 16.94
N PRO A 393 -2.75 -9.96 16.15
CA PRO A 393 -2.25 -10.70 15.00
C PRO A 393 -1.86 -9.76 13.88
N PHE A 394 -1.10 -10.27 12.91
CA PHE A 394 -1.09 -9.67 11.59
C PHE A 394 -2.46 -9.88 10.92
N TYR A 395 -3.17 -8.79 10.66
CA TYR A 395 -4.31 -8.79 9.75
C TYR A 395 -3.81 -8.77 8.31
N LEU A 396 -3.81 -9.92 7.65
CA LEU A 396 -3.46 -10.05 6.24
C LEU A 396 -4.71 -9.93 5.38
N ASN A 397 -4.62 -9.10 4.34
CA ASN A 397 -5.72 -8.83 3.43
C ASN A 397 -5.23 -9.00 1.99
N PHE A 398 -5.45 -10.18 1.42
CA PHE A 398 -5.11 -10.41 0.02
C PHE A 398 -6.16 -9.74 -0.85
N LEU A 399 -5.75 -8.75 -1.64
CA LEU A 399 -6.57 -8.20 -2.72
C LEU A 399 -6.47 -9.06 -3.97
N SER A 400 -5.39 -9.84 -4.11
CA SER A 400 -5.23 -10.81 -5.18
C SER A 400 -6.34 -11.85 -5.19
N ALA A 401 -6.77 -12.21 -6.39
CA ALA A 401 -7.64 -13.34 -6.67
C ALA A 401 -7.43 -13.76 -8.13
N SER A 402 -7.89 -14.96 -8.49
CA SER A 402 -7.81 -15.39 -9.88
C SER A 402 -8.83 -16.48 -10.23
N ASN A 403 -9.10 -16.59 -11.53
CA ASN A 403 -9.59 -17.82 -12.14
C ASN A 403 -8.81 -18.06 -13.43
N PHE A 404 -8.08 -19.17 -13.48
CA PHE A 404 -7.22 -19.54 -14.61
C PHE A 404 -8.00 -19.64 -15.93
N TRP A 405 -9.23 -20.18 -15.87
CA TRP A 405 -10.05 -20.50 -17.04
C TRP A 405 -10.86 -19.32 -17.56
N LYS A 406 -10.98 -18.23 -16.78
CA LYS A 406 -11.76 -17.04 -17.14
C LYS A 406 -10.84 -15.83 -17.29
N VAL A 407 -10.57 -15.42 -18.54
CA VAL A 407 -9.67 -14.29 -18.89
C VAL A 407 -10.03 -12.99 -18.15
N GLY A 408 -11.33 -12.72 -17.97
CA GLY A 408 -11.80 -11.54 -17.23
C GLY A 408 -11.53 -11.57 -15.72
N CYS A 409 -11.04 -12.70 -15.20
CA CYS A 409 -10.68 -12.95 -13.80
C CYS A 409 -9.19 -13.32 -13.68
N TRP A 410 -8.35 -12.97 -14.64
CA TRP A 410 -6.90 -13.04 -14.49
C TRP A 410 -6.41 -11.95 -13.51
N PRO A 411 -5.24 -12.15 -12.86
CA PRO A 411 -4.71 -11.25 -11.82
C PRO A 411 -4.74 -9.76 -12.22
N GLU A 412 -4.27 -9.44 -13.43
CA GLU A 412 -4.27 -8.06 -13.97
C GLU A 412 -5.67 -7.43 -13.98
N LYS A 413 -6.69 -8.20 -14.40
CA LYS A 413 -8.06 -7.69 -14.58
C LYS A 413 -8.78 -7.51 -13.25
N ILE A 414 -8.49 -8.37 -12.29
CA ILE A 414 -9.01 -8.23 -10.92
C ILE A 414 -8.35 -7.02 -10.25
N ALA A 415 -7.01 -6.92 -10.30
CA ALA A 415 -6.28 -5.80 -9.72
C ALA A 415 -6.69 -4.44 -10.32
N ALA A 416 -6.94 -4.39 -11.63
CA ALA A 416 -7.42 -3.18 -12.31
C ALA A 416 -8.80 -2.68 -11.81
N LYS A 417 -9.58 -3.54 -11.15
CA LYS A 417 -10.85 -3.17 -10.50
C LYS A 417 -10.69 -2.95 -8.99
N LEU A 418 -10.01 -3.87 -8.30
CA LEU A 418 -9.87 -3.82 -6.84
C LEU A 418 -8.97 -2.69 -6.37
N ASN A 419 -7.81 -2.47 -6.99
CA ASN A 419 -6.85 -1.49 -6.48
C ASN A 419 -7.45 -0.07 -6.47
N PRO A 420 -8.11 0.42 -7.54
CA PRO A 420 -8.78 1.72 -7.51
C PRO A 420 -9.95 1.76 -6.52
N ALA A 421 -10.74 0.68 -6.41
CA ALA A 421 -11.86 0.63 -5.47
C ALA A 421 -11.39 0.68 -4.00
N ILE A 422 -10.27 0.03 -3.67
CA ILE A 422 -9.67 0.11 -2.34
C ILE A 422 -9.07 1.50 -2.10
N VAL A 423 -8.44 2.14 -3.10
CA VAL A 423 -8.01 3.55 -2.97
C VAL A 423 -9.20 4.45 -2.65
N GLU A 424 -10.31 4.29 -3.37
CA GLU A 424 -11.55 5.02 -3.12
C GLU A 424 -12.07 4.76 -1.69
N PHE A 425 -12.13 3.51 -1.25
CA PHE A 425 -12.55 3.14 0.10
C PHE A 425 -11.65 3.78 1.17
N LEU A 426 -10.32 3.67 1.02
CA LEU A 426 -9.34 4.24 1.94
C LEU A 426 -9.47 5.77 2.02
N CYS A 427 -9.75 6.44 0.89
CA CYS A 427 -9.95 7.88 0.84
C CYS A 427 -11.29 8.31 1.46
N THR A 428 -12.37 7.53 1.31
CA THR A 428 -13.73 8.04 1.53
C THR A 428 -14.52 7.40 2.66
N LYS A 429 -14.12 6.22 3.14
CA LYS A 429 -14.89 5.42 4.10
C LYS A 429 -14.06 4.89 5.26
N HIS A 430 -12.80 4.52 5.00
CA HIS A 430 -11.96 3.85 5.98
C HIS A 430 -11.71 4.69 7.23
N ASN A 431 -11.98 4.15 8.41
CA ASN A 431 -11.70 4.81 9.69
C ASN A 431 -12.26 6.24 9.84
N ILE A 432 -13.48 6.51 9.33
CA ILE A 432 -14.20 7.79 9.48
C ILE A 432 -15.30 7.70 10.56
N ASN A 433 -15.39 8.72 11.43
CA ASN A 433 -16.39 8.80 12.50
C ASN A 433 -17.77 9.24 11.94
N ARG A 434 -18.86 8.45 12.14
CA ARG A 434 -20.21 8.74 11.59
C ARG A 434 -20.97 9.85 12.35
N GLY A 435 -20.40 11.06 12.40
CA GLY A 435 -21.10 12.26 12.90
C GLY A 435 -21.63 13.18 11.79
N ILE A 436 -21.24 12.96 10.53
CA ILE A 436 -21.48 13.89 9.41
C ILE A 436 -22.62 13.37 8.53
N PRO A 437 -23.73 14.13 8.35
CA PRO A 437 -24.79 13.75 7.43
C PRO A 437 -24.26 13.57 5.99
N GLY A 438 -24.49 12.41 5.39
CA GLY A 438 -24.12 12.12 3.99
C GLY A 438 -22.86 11.25 3.78
N LEU A 439 -22.25 10.71 4.84
CA LEU A 439 -21.14 9.74 4.76
C LEU A 439 -21.52 8.40 5.43
N ASP A 440 -21.39 7.28 4.71
CA ASP A 440 -21.66 5.93 5.21
C ASP A 440 -20.42 5.34 5.96
N GLY A 441 -20.39 5.30 7.31
CA GLY A 441 -19.28 4.78 8.18
C GLY A 441 -19.54 3.59 9.15
N PRO A 442 -19.08 3.54 10.44
CA PRO A 442 -19.65 2.91 11.69
C PRO A 442 -20.86 3.51 12.48
N VAL A 443 -22.02 2.87 12.77
CA VAL A 443 -23.24 3.63 13.28
C VAL A 443 -23.18 3.85 14.80
N ASP A 444 -22.42 3.02 15.51
CA ASP A 444 -22.33 3.10 16.97
C ASP A 444 -20.91 3.41 17.35
N GLY A 445 -20.74 4.26 18.38
CA GLY A 445 -19.47 4.68 18.99
C GLY A 445 -18.63 3.55 19.58
N LYS A 446 -18.36 2.50 18.79
CA LYS A 446 -17.24 1.58 18.97
C LYS A 446 -15.96 2.39 18.79
N ASP A 447 -14.99 2.13 19.67
CA ASP A 447 -13.66 2.70 19.56
C ASP A 447 -13.16 2.55 18.11
N MET A 448 -12.90 3.69 17.48
CA MET A 448 -12.47 3.77 16.08
C MET A 448 -11.14 3.04 15.83
N GLY A 449 -10.43 2.62 16.88
CA GLY A 449 -9.11 2.04 16.78
C GLY A 449 -8.08 2.98 16.14
N ASP A 450 -6.95 2.42 15.74
CA ASP A 450 -5.82 3.16 15.18
C ASP A 450 -5.90 3.41 13.68
N GLY A 451 -6.91 2.89 12.99
CA GLY A 451 -7.04 3.08 11.55
C GLY A 451 -5.96 2.38 10.73
N SER A 452 -5.32 1.35 11.30
CA SER A 452 -4.37 0.51 10.56
C SER A 452 -5.08 -0.27 9.46
N THR A 453 -4.43 -0.43 8.31
CA THR A 453 -4.92 -1.32 7.25
C THR A 453 -4.50 -2.77 7.45
N GLY A 454 -3.64 -3.04 8.44
CA GLY A 454 -2.87 -4.27 8.52
C GLY A 454 -1.94 -4.44 7.31
N ILE A 455 -1.65 -5.69 6.94
CA ILE A 455 -0.86 -6.03 5.75
C ILE A 455 -1.80 -6.22 4.56
N VAL A 456 -1.73 -5.33 3.57
CA VAL A 456 -2.55 -5.39 2.35
C VAL A 456 -1.72 -5.95 1.21
N VAL A 457 -2.05 -7.15 0.74
CA VAL A 457 -1.26 -7.89 -0.25
C VAL A 457 -1.87 -7.71 -1.64
N CYS A 458 -1.13 -7.04 -2.52
CA CYS A 458 -1.63 -6.53 -3.79
C CYS A 458 -1.07 -7.28 -5.01
N ASP A 459 -1.83 -7.23 -6.10
CA ASP A 459 -1.38 -7.58 -7.45
C ASP A 459 -1.23 -6.30 -8.29
N TRP A 460 -0.29 -6.31 -9.25
CA TRP A 460 -0.15 -5.28 -10.30
C TRP A 460 0.00 -3.82 -9.83
N VAL A 461 0.45 -3.58 -8.59
CA VAL A 461 0.86 -2.25 -8.14
C VAL A 461 2.13 -1.79 -8.88
N GLY A 462 2.29 -0.48 -9.05
CA GLY A 462 3.40 0.12 -9.79
C GLY A 462 3.26 0.08 -11.31
N ASN A 463 2.21 -0.55 -11.83
CA ASN A 463 1.94 -0.57 -13.26
C ASN A 463 1.82 0.87 -13.80
N ASN A 464 2.59 1.20 -14.83
CA ASN A 464 2.71 2.56 -15.38
C ASN A 464 3.12 3.63 -14.37
N GLY A 465 3.78 3.26 -13.26
CA GLY A 465 4.18 4.19 -12.21
C GLY A 465 3.08 4.51 -11.19
N ASN A 466 1.91 3.88 -11.28
CA ASN A 466 0.83 4.11 -10.32
C ASN A 466 1.10 3.35 -9.01
N TRP A 467 1.39 4.13 -7.96
CA TRP A 467 1.64 3.66 -6.60
C TRP A 467 0.61 4.17 -5.59
N ASP A 468 -0.55 4.65 -6.04
CA ASP A 468 -1.52 5.36 -5.19
C ASP A 468 -2.06 4.49 -4.06
N LEU A 469 -2.38 3.22 -4.35
CA LEU A 469 -2.79 2.27 -3.31
C LEU A 469 -1.72 2.10 -2.24
N VAL A 470 -0.45 1.98 -2.65
CA VAL A 470 0.67 1.85 -1.72
C VAL A 470 0.86 3.11 -0.90
N ARG A 471 0.70 4.30 -1.51
CA ARG A 471 0.74 5.59 -0.80
C ARG A 471 -0.39 5.71 0.22
N CYS A 472 -1.60 5.30 -0.13
CA CYS A 472 -2.72 5.27 0.82
C CYS A 472 -2.41 4.40 2.02
N ILE A 473 -1.97 3.15 1.79
CA ILE A 473 -1.64 2.20 2.85
C ILE A 473 -0.55 2.77 3.77
N VAL A 474 0.57 3.23 3.20
CA VAL A 474 1.66 3.83 3.99
C VAL A 474 1.17 5.07 4.76
N GLY A 475 0.37 5.92 4.13
CA GLY A 475 -0.18 7.13 4.73
C GLY A 475 -1.07 6.87 5.95
N MET A 476 -1.70 5.69 6.05
CA MET A 476 -2.50 5.33 7.23
C MET A 476 -1.66 5.14 8.50
N ASN A 477 -0.33 5.03 8.40
CA ASN A 477 0.54 5.03 9.58
C ASN A 477 0.63 6.40 10.29
N ALA A 478 0.20 7.49 9.65
CA ALA A 478 0.28 8.83 10.23
C ALA A 478 -0.52 8.98 11.54
N LYS A 479 -1.57 8.17 11.74
CA LYS A 479 -2.38 8.21 12.97
C LYS A 479 -1.62 7.62 14.15
N LEU A 480 -0.91 6.52 13.90
CA LEU A 480 -0.02 5.90 14.87
C LEU A 480 1.17 6.82 15.19
N GLU A 481 1.78 7.44 14.17
CA GLU A 481 2.83 8.45 14.32
C GLU A 481 2.36 9.63 15.21
N LEU A 482 1.13 10.11 15.00
CA LEU A 482 0.55 11.16 15.85
C LEU A 482 0.44 10.70 17.32
N ARG A 483 -0.07 9.48 17.57
CA ARG A 483 -0.16 8.92 18.93
C ARG A 483 1.22 8.78 19.57
N GLU A 484 2.22 8.38 18.79
CA GLU A 484 3.61 8.29 19.25
C GLU A 484 4.17 9.64 19.68
N LYS A 485 3.81 10.75 19.03
CA LYS A 485 4.32 12.10 19.36
C LYS A 485 3.62 12.77 20.54
N VAL A 486 2.38 12.38 20.84
CA VAL A 486 1.60 12.93 21.97
C VAL A 486 2.05 12.32 23.32
N MET A 487 2.80 11.21 23.28
CA MET A 487 3.48 10.60 24.44
C MET A 487 4.93 11.03 24.54
#